data_AF-A0A7X9E8Q4-F1
#
_entry.id   AF-A0A7X9E8Q4-F1
#
_cell.length_a   1.000
_cell.length_b   1.000
_cell.length_c   1.000
_cell.angle_alpha   90.00
_cell.angle_beta   90.00
_cell.angle_gamma   90.00
#
_symmetry.space_group_name_H-M   'P 1'
#
loop_
_entity.id
_entity.type
_entity.pdbx_description
1 polymer ?
#
loop_
_entity_poly.entity_id
_entity_poly.type
_entity_poly.pdbx_seq_one_letter_code
_entity_poly.pdbx_strand_id
1 'polypeptide(L)' 'MRILNQDDNKAVNNVLILLTMEEAAELKDDLERLLSKKITNDHSHINDLEYEHELSISLYDENNIEGFDDRTKKLILQDE' A
#
# COMPACT_ATOMS: atom_id res chain seq x y z
N MET A 1 -4.51 3.75 8.96
CA MET A 1 -4.26 3.49 7.53
C MET A 1 -3.88 4.82 6.90
N ARG A 2 -2.88 4.83 6.04
CA ARG A 2 -2.47 6.01 5.27
C ARG A 2 -2.72 5.69 3.80
N ILE A 3 -3.41 6.57 3.09
CA ILE A 3 -3.77 6.34 1.68
C ILE A 3 -3.20 7.48 0.86
N LEU A 4 -2.38 7.13 -0.12
CA LEU A 4 -1.71 8.07 -1.01
C LEU A 4 -2.22 7.85 -2.43
N ASN A 5 -2.72 8.91 -3.05
CA ASN A 5 -2.84 8.92 -4.51
C ASN A 5 -1.43 9.09 -5.10
N GLN A 6 -0.90 8.04 -5.73
CA GLN A 6 0.45 8.06 -6.27
C GLN A 6 0.58 8.89 -7.56
N ASP A 7 -0.52 9.20 -8.25
CA ASP A 7 -0.50 10.03 -9.46
C ASP A 7 -0.19 11.50 -9.15
N ASP A 8 -0.75 12.04 -8.06
CA ASP A 8 -0.63 13.46 -7.70
C ASP A 8 -0.05 13.71 -6.31
N ASN A 9 0.42 12.66 -5.64
CA ASN A 9 1.00 12.69 -4.30
C ASN A 9 0.08 13.32 -3.24
N LYS A 10 -1.24 13.25 -3.41
CA LYS A 10 -2.19 13.75 -2.39
C LYS A 10 -2.62 12.64 -1.45
N ALA A 11 -2.69 12.98 -0.16
CA ALA A 11 -3.33 12.14 0.82
C ALA A 11 -4.84 12.10 0.53
N VAL A 12 -5.46 10.94 0.68
CA VAL A 12 -6.90 10.78 0.58
C VAL A 12 -7.45 10.16 1.87
N ASN A 13 -8.63 10.61 2.29
CA ASN A 13 -9.23 10.19 3.56
C ASN A 13 -10.09 8.93 3.41
N ASN A 14 -10.51 8.62 2.19
CA ASN A 14 -11.32 7.46 1.87
C ASN A 14 -11.00 6.92 0.48
N VAL A 15 -11.17 5.62 0.31
CA VAL A 15 -11.02 4.92 -0.97
C VAL A 15 -12.06 3.80 -1.03
N LEU A 16 -12.61 3.55 -2.21
CA LEU A 16 -13.39 2.36 -2.52
C LEU A 16 -12.53 1.48 -3.43
N ILE A 17 -12.27 0.24 -2.99
CA ILE A 17 -11.54 -0.74 -3.77
C ILE A 17 -12.56 -1.78 -4.27
N LEU A 18 -12.64 -1.94 -5.58
CA LEU A 18 -13.51 -2.92 -6.23
C LEU A 18 -12.60 -3.99 -6.84
N LEU A 19 -12.70 -5.20 -6.32
CA LEU A 19 -11.85 -6.32 -6.74
C LEU A 19 -12.73 -7.42 -7.30
N THR A 20 -12.26 -8.03 -8.37
CA THR A 20 -12.68 -9.37 -8.78
C THR A 20 -12.25 -10.39 -7.72
N MET A 21 -12.77 -11.62 -7.82
CA MET A 21 -12.40 -12.70 -6.90
C MET A 21 -10.91 -13.04 -6.99
N GLU A 22 -10.31 -12.92 -8.18
CA GLU A 22 -8.89 -13.22 -8.41
C GLU A 22 -8.00 -12.15 -7.76
N GLU A 23 -8.27 -10.88 -8.02
CA GLU A 23 -7.53 -9.76 -7.40
C GLU A 23 -7.69 -9.76 -5.87
N ALA A 24 -8.87 -10.12 -5.35
CA ALA A 24 -9.08 -10.27 -3.92
C ALA A 24 -8.27 -11.42 -3.30
N ALA A 25 -8.10 -12.53 -4.03
CA ALA A 25 -7.27 -13.65 -3.60
C ALA A 25 -5.78 -13.26 -3.63
N GLU A 26 -5.33 -12.55 -4.66
CA GLU A 26 -3.97 -12.01 -4.73
C GLU A 26 -3.68 -11.07 -3.56
N LEU A 27 -4.58 -10.11 -3.30
CA LEU A 27 -4.46 -9.20 -2.17
C LEU A 27 -4.36 -9.95 -0.83
N LYS A 28 -5.17 -10.99 -0.63
CA LYS A 28 -5.13 -11.81 0.59
C LYS A 28 -3.76 -12.47 0.73
N ASP A 29 -3.31 -13.17 -0.31
CA ASP A 29 -2.09 -13.97 -0.26
C ASP A 29 -0.85 -13.08 -0.10
N ASP A 30 -0.84 -11.91 -0.74
CA ASP A 30 0.22 -10.91 -0.57
C ASP A 30 0.23 -10.28 0.83
N LEU A 31 -0.94 -10.00 1.39
CA LEU A 31 -1.01 -9.50 2.76
C LEU A 31 -0.53 -10.56 3.77
N GLU A 32 -0.92 -11.82 3.59
CA GLU A 32 -0.43 -12.95 4.39
C GLU A 32 1.11 -13.09 4.28
N ARG A 33 1.65 -12.93 3.07
CA ARG A 33 3.10 -12.93 2.81
C ARG A 33 3.80 -11.78 3.54
N LEU A 34 3.29 -10.55 3.46
CA LEU A 34 3.88 -9.39 4.13
C LEU A 34 3.86 -9.57 5.66
N LEU A 35 2.73 -10.04 6.21
CA LEU A 35 2.57 -10.28 7.65
C LEU A 35 3.51 -11.38 8.17
N SER A 36 3.70 -12.46 7.40
CA SER A 36 4.54 -13.60 7.81
C SER A 36 6.03 -13.27 7.86
N LYS A 37 6.51 -12.42 6.94
CA LYS A 37 7.93 -12.03 6.87
C LYS A 37 8.33 -11.04 7.97
N LYS A 38 7.39 -10.27 8.52
CA LYS A 38 7.64 -9.17 9.48
C LYS A 38 8.68 -8.15 8.98
N ILE A 39 8.80 -7.98 7.66
CA ILE A 39 9.70 -7.00 7.06
C ILE A 39 8.90 -5.71 6.84
N THR A 40 9.23 -4.69 7.62
CA THR A 40 8.72 -3.33 7.45
C THR A 40 9.51 -2.64 6.33
N ASN A 41 8.85 -1.96 5.39
CA ASN A 41 9.35 -1.48 4.08
C ASN A 41 9.29 -2.49 2.91
N ASP A 42 8.76 -3.70 3.09
CA ASP A 42 8.37 -4.54 1.95
C ASP A 42 7.00 -4.07 1.41
N HIS A 43 6.78 -4.23 0.11
CA HIS A 43 5.51 -3.87 -0.53
C HIS A 43 5.09 -4.92 -1.56
N SER A 44 3.80 -4.94 -1.85
CA SER A 44 3.19 -5.74 -2.92
C SER A 44 2.38 -4.83 -3.83
N HIS A 45 2.30 -5.24 -5.09
CA HIS A 45 1.52 -4.58 -6.13
C HIS A 45 0.47 -5.57 -6.63
N ILE A 46 -0.81 -5.24 -6.47
CA ILE A 46 -1.92 -6.00 -7.04
C ILE A 46 -2.36 -5.25 -8.29
N ASN A 47 -2.34 -5.92 -9.44
CA ASN A 47 -2.69 -5.33 -10.73
C ASN A 47 -3.97 -5.94 -11.28
N ASP A 48 -4.71 -5.19 -12.08
CA ASP A 48 -5.73 -5.77 -12.93
C ASP A 48 -5.11 -6.49 -14.14
N LEU A 49 -5.91 -7.27 -14.85
CA LEU A 49 -5.46 -8.12 -15.97
C LEU A 49 -4.78 -7.32 -17.09
N GLU A 50 -5.20 -6.07 -17.30
CA GLU A 50 -4.68 -5.20 -18.36
C GLU A 50 -3.53 -4.29 -17.87
N TYR A 51 -3.17 -4.36 -16.59
CA TYR A 51 -2.15 -3.52 -15.94
C TYR A 51 -2.44 -2.01 -16.07
N GLU A 52 -3.71 -1.64 -16.11
CA GLU A 52 -4.16 -0.25 -16.12
C GLU A 52 -4.32 0.29 -14.69
N HIS A 53 -4.68 -0.57 -13.74
CA HIS A 53 -4.93 -0.21 -12.35
C HIS A 53 -4.04 -1.02 -11.41
N GLU A 54 -3.41 -0.33 -10.46
CA GLU A 54 -2.55 -0.94 -9.46
C GLU A 54 -2.95 -0.52 -8.03
N LEU A 55 -3.02 -1.50 -7.13
CA LEU A 55 -3.05 -1.29 -5.68
C LEU A 55 -1.69 -1.68 -5.08
N SER A 56 -0.95 -0.66 -4.65
CA SER A 56 0.27 -0.83 -3.85
C SER A 56 -0.08 -0.95 -2.35
N ILE A 57 0.37 -2.02 -1.69
CA ILE A 57 0.24 -2.20 -0.23
C ILE A 57 1.61 -2.39 0.43
N SER A 58 1.80 -1.82 1.62
CA SER A 58 3.03 -1.98 2.39
C SER A 58 2.73 -1.99 3.89
N LEU A 59 3.59 -2.66 4.65
CA LEU A 59 3.59 -2.62 6.11
C LEU A 59 4.65 -1.64 6.60
N TYR A 60 4.24 -0.73 7.47
CA TYR A 60 5.12 0.24 8.12
C TYR A 60 5.09 0.08 9.64
N ASP A 61 6.22 0.41 10.27
CA ASP A 61 6.33 0.71 11.70
C ASP A 61 6.74 2.19 11.79
N GLU A 62 5.99 3.00 12.53
CA GLU A 62 6.24 4.44 12.70
C GLU A 62 7.66 4.72 13.24
N ASN A 63 8.26 3.76 13.93
CA ASN A 63 9.62 3.84 14.45
C ASN A 63 10.70 3.43 13.44
N ASN A 64 10.32 2.85 12.29
CA ASN A 64 11.23 2.34 11.27
C ASN A 64 10.71 2.60 9.84
N ILE A 65 10.70 3.88 9.45
CA ILE A 65 10.23 4.34 8.14
C ILE A 65 11.35 4.78 7.19
N GLU A 66 12.63 4.51 7.52
CA GLU A 66 13.77 5.06 6.78
C GLU A 66 13.82 4.64 5.31
N GLY A 67 13.31 3.45 4.99
CA GLY A 67 13.28 2.91 3.62
C GLY A 67 12.18 3.47 2.72
N PHE A 68 11.23 4.24 3.27
CA PHE A 68 10.21 4.92 2.45
C PHE A 68 10.75 6.22 1.84
N ASP A 69 10.13 6.67 0.75
CA ASP A 69 10.39 7.99 0.18
C ASP A 69 9.89 9.13 1.10
N ASP A 70 10.33 10.36 0.83
CA ASP A 70 10.01 11.52 1.66
C ASP A 70 8.51 11.85 1.72
N ARG A 71 7.77 11.58 0.64
CA ARG A 71 6.33 11.85 0.60
C ARG A 71 5.58 10.85 1.46
N THR A 72 5.93 9.57 1.38
CA THR A 72 5.37 8.51 2.22
C THR A 72 5.71 8.72 3.69
N LYS A 73 6.96 9.14 4.01
CA LYS A 73 7.34 9.52 5.38
C LYS A 73 6.48 10.67 5.93
N LYS A 74 6.25 11.72 5.14
CA LYS A 74 5.35 12.82 5.53
C LYS A 74 3.92 12.34 5.74
N LEU A 75 3.43 11.47 4.87
CA LEU A 75 2.10 10.89 5.02
C LEU A 75 1.95 10.13 6.35
N ILE A 76 2.95 9.33 6.72
CA ILE A 76 2.94 8.56 7.97
C ILE A 76 2.96 9.49 9.18
N LEU A 77 3.84 10.51 9.17
CA LEU A 77 4.15 11.34 10.34
C LEU A 77 3.27 12.59 10.51
N GLN A 78 2.69 13.14 9.44
CA GLN A 78 2.18 14.52 9.43
C GLN A 78 0.78 14.68 8.83
N ASP A 79 0.41 13.87 7.83
CA ASP A 79 -0.82 14.07 7.05
C ASP A 79 -1.97 13.16 7.53
N GLU A 80 -2.31 13.19 8.83
CA GLU A 80 -3.45 12.43 9.38
C GLU A 80 -4.82 12.87 8.83
#